data_AF-A0A382P8K6-F1
#
_entry.id   AF-A0A382P8K6-F1
#
_cell.length_a   1.000
_cell.length_b   1.000
_cell.length_c   1.000
_cell.angle_alpha   90.00
_cell.angle_beta   90.00
_cell.angle_gamma   90.00
#
_symmetry.space_group_name_H-M   'P 1'
#
loop_
_entity.id
_entity.type
_entity.pdbx_description
1 polymer ?
#
loop_
_entity_poly.entity_id
_entity_poly.type
_entity_poly.pdbx_seq_one_letter_code
_entity_poly.pdbx_strand_id
1 'polypeptide(L)'
;MKNKVQKSEWLLWVTLLSLLFTANSLFAQPATPIKGESFLLNGVYYSNIDIEFLFNNEYLEALNSGLVFDFDFDFLVVNVRKRRL
;
A
#
# COMPACT_ATOMS: atom_id res chain seq x y z
N MET A 1 49.63 -3.38 1.60
CA MET A 1 48.30 -3.62 2.24
C MET A 1 47.24 -2.55 1.94
N LYS A 2 47.60 -1.32 1.53
CA LYS A 2 46.66 -0.20 1.34
C LYS A 2 45.57 -0.43 0.26
N ASN A 3 45.89 -1.11 -0.84
CA ASN A 3 44.95 -1.32 -1.96
C ASN A 3 43.83 -2.34 -1.65
N LYS A 4 43.99 -3.22 -0.66
CA LYS A 4 42.95 -4.20 -0.29
C LYS A 4 41.83 -3.58 0.54
N VAL A 5 42.17 -2.59 1.38
CA VAL A 5 41.19 -1.88 2.23
C VAL A 5 40.25 -1.04 1.38
N GLN A 6 40.81 -0.26 0.44
CA GLN A 6 40.04 0.57 -0.49
C GLN A 6 39.09 -0.24 -1.39
N LYS A 7 39.49 -1.46 -1.78
CA LYS A 7 38.62 -2.37 -2.55
C LYS A 7 37.47 -2.92 -1.71
N SER A 8 37.67 -3.13 -0.41
CA SER A 8 36.61 -3.59 0.50
C SER A 8 35.60 -2.49 0.83
N GLU A 9 36.07 -1.25 1.01
CA GLU A 9 35.19 -0.08 1.23
C GLU A 9 34.29 0.15 0.02
N TRP A 10 34.85 0.04 -1.19
CA TRP A 10 34.05 0.15 -2.41
C TRP A 10 32.98 -0.93 -2.52
N LEU A 11 33.29 -2.18 -2.16
CA LEU A 11 32.31 -3.27 -2.13
C LEU A 11 31.21 -3.04 -1.09
N LEU A 12 31.54 -2.50 0.08
CA LEU A 12 30.58 -2.12 1.12
C LEU A 12 29.66 -1.00 0.63
N TRP A 13 30.20 -0.01 -0.08
CA TRP A 13 29.40 1.07 -0.68
C TRP A 13 28.44 0.57 -1.75
N VAL A 14 28.90 -0.35 -2.62
CA VAL A 14 28.05 -0.93 -3.68
C VAL A 14 26.93 -1.78 -3.09
N THR A 15 27.21 -2.56 -2.05
CA THR A 15 26.17 -3.37 -1.37
C THR A 15 25.17 -2.49 -0.62
N LEU A 16 25.62 -1.44 0.05
CA LEU A 16 24.74 -0.47 0.71
C LEU A 16 23.82 0.25 -0.30
N LEU A 17 24.38 0.65 -1.46
CA LEU A 17 23.62 1.31 -2.52
C LEU A 17 22.56 0.38 -3.13
N SER A 18 22.90 -0.91 -3.31
CA SER A 18 21.95 -1.93 -3.78
C SER A 18 20.80 -2.14 -2.79
N LEU A 19 21.10 -2.14 -1.47
CA LEU A 19 20.09 -2.32 -0.42
C LEU A 19 19.11 -1.14 -0.35
N LEU A 20 19.61 0.08 -0.53
CA LEU A 20 18.79 1.30 -0.61
C LEU A 20 17.86 1.29 -1.83
N PHE A 21 18.28 0.67 -2.94
CA PHE A 21 17.46 0.56 -4.14
C PHE A 21 16.30 -0.42 -3.97
N THR A 22 16.50 -1.53 -3.27
CA THR A 22 15.46 -2.54 -2.99
C THR A 22 14.43 -2.09 -1.95
N ALA A 23 14.79 -1.20 -1.01
CA ALA A 23 13.85 -0.72 0.00
C ALA A 23 12.71 0.13 -0.59
N ASN A 24 12.92 0.73 -1.76
CA ASN A 24 11.94 1.60 -2.41
C ASN A 24 10.88 0.85 -3.22
N SER A 25 11.02 -0.46 -3.45
CA SER A 25 10.04 -1.25 -4.20
C SER A 25 8.91 -1.84 -3.33
N LEU A 26 8.97 -1.64 -2.01
CA LEU A 26 7.99 -2.17 -1.05
C LEU A 26 6.84 -1.20 -0.72
N PHE A 27 6.78 -0.05 -1.38
CA PHE A 27 5.66 0.86 -1.19
C PHE A 27 4.46 0.38 -2.00
N ALA A 28 3.34 0.15 -1.30
CA ALA A 28 2.04 -0.02 -1.93
C ALA A 28 1.81 1.15 -2.91
N GLN A 29 1.51 0.83 -4.17
CA GLN A 29 1.22 1.85 -5.17
C GLN A 29 0.06 2.72 -4.67
N PRO A 30 0.11 4.05 -4.86
CA PRO A 30 -1.01 4.91 -4.51
C PRO A 30 -2.22 4.47 -5.35
N ALA A 31 -3.20 3.83 -4.70
CA ALA A 31 -4.46 3.50 -5.34
C ALA A 31 -5.15 4.83 -5.70
N THR A 32 -5.56 4.95 -6.97
CA THR A 32 -6.44 6.06 -7.35
C THR A 32 -7.74 5.89 -6.57
N PRO A 33 -8.15 6.87 -5.74
CA PRO A 33 -9.39 6.75 -5.01
C PRO A 33 -10.54 6.62 -6.01
N ILE A 34 -11.16 5.45 -6.06
CA ILE A 34 -12.37 5.24 -6.84
C ILE A 34 -13.44 6.08 -6.16
N LYS A 35 -13.95 7.08 -6.88
CA LYS A 35 -15.03 7.93 -6.37
C LYS A 35 -16.29 7.09 -6.33
N GLY A 36 -16.58 6.49 -5.19
CA GLY A 36 -17.82 5.77 -4.96
C GLY A 36 -19.04 6.67 -5.15
N GLU A 37 -20.16 6.09 -5.59
CA GLU A 37 -21.40 6.83 -5.78
C GLU A 37 -22.11 7.05 -4.45
N SER A 38 -22.66 8.25 -4.25
CA SER A 38 -23.57 8.55 -3.15
C SER A 38 -24.98 8.73 -3.67
N PHE A 39 -25.95 8.03 -3.07
CA PHE A 39 -27.35 8.06 -3.48
C PHE A 39 -28.30 8.14 -2.29
N LEU A 40 -29.52 8.62 -2.54
CA LEU A 40 -30.58 8.72 -1.54
C LEU A 40 -31.67 7.70 -1.87
N LEU A 41 -31.94 6.79 -0.94
CA LEU A 41 -32.98 5.77 -1.08
C LEU A 41 -33.90 5.82 0.13
N ASN A 42 -35.20 6.04 -0.10
CA ASN A 42 -36.22 6.16 0.95
C ASN A 42 -35.85 7.15 2.07
N GLY A 43 -35.22 8.28 1.73
CA GLY A 43 -34.80 9.30 2.69
C GLY A 43 -33.51 8.98 3.46
N VAL A 44 -32.90 7.82 3.21
CA VAL A 44 -31.61 7.41 3.80
C VAL A 44 -30.49 7.66 2.80
N TYR A 45 -29.40 8.26 3.26
CA TYR A 45 -28.20 8.50 2.47
C TYR A 45 -27.28 7.28 2.50
N TYR A 46 -26.90 6.81 1.32
CA TYR A 46 -25.91 5.76 1.13
C TYR A 46 -24.73 6.32 0.36
N SER A 47 -23.54 5.80 0.67
CA SER A 47 -22.35 6.03 -0.13
C SER A 47 -21.62 4.71 -0.26
N ASN A 48 -21.33 4.31 -1.50
CA ASN A 48 -20.47 3.18 -1.74
C ASN A 48 -19.02 3.62 -1.52
N ILE A 49 -18.21 2.72 -0.97
CA ILE A 49 -16.77 2.90 -0.81
C ILE A 49 -16.15 1.68 -1.47
N ASP A 50 -15.51 1.89 -2.61
CA ASP A 50 -14.76 0.85 -3.30
C ASP A 50 -13.30 0.97 -2.87
N ILE A 51 -12.76 -0.11 -2.30
CA ILE A 51 -11.36 -0.19 -1.88
C ILE A 51 -10.67 -1.21 -2.78
N GLU A 52 -9.83 -0.70 -3.69
CA GLU A 52 -9.10 -1.53 -4.64
C GLU A 52 -7.73 -1.94 -4.06
N PHE A 53 -7.41 -3.23 -4.14
CA PHE A 53 -6.12 -3.77 -3.77
C PHE A 53 -5.48 -4.42 -5.00
N LEU A 54 -4.24 -4.03 -5.28
CA LEU A 54 -3.43 -4.68 -6.30
C LEU A 54 -2.32 -5.47 -5.60
N PHE A 55 -2.32 -6.79 -5.79
CA PHE A 55 -1.25 -7.65 -5.33
C PHE A 55 -0.16 -7.72 -6.41
N ASN A 56 1.09 -7.56 -6.00
CA ASN A 56 2.22 -7.88 -6.87
C ASN A 56 2.37 -9.41 -7.00
N ASN A 57 3.23 -9.87 -7.91
CA ASN A 57 3.41 -11.29 -8.17
C ASN A 57 3.85 -12.09 -6.92
N GLU A 58 4.64 -11.48 -6.03
CA GLU A 58 5.13 -12.13 -4.81
C GLU A 58 4.00 -12.37 -3.81
N TYR A 59 3.10 -11.41 -3.65
CA TYR A 59 1.90 -11.58 -2.81
C TYR A 59 0.92 -12.58 -3.40
N LEU A 60 0.80 -12.64 -4.74
CA LEU A 60 -0.02 -13.66 -5.42
C LEU A 60 0.57 -15.08 -5.24
N GLU A 61 1.88 -15.23 -5.34
CA GLU A 61 2.56 -16.50 -5.07
C GLU A 61 2.39 -16.93 -3.61
N ALA A 62 2.47 -15.98 -2.66
CA ALA A 62 2.20 -16.23 -1.26
C ALA A 62 0.77 -16.75 -1.03
N LEU A 63 -0.24 -16.08 -1.62
CA LEU A 63 -1.63 -16.55 -1.60
C LEU A 63 -1.78 -17.97 -2.16
N ASN A 64 -1.17 -18.26 -3.30
CA ASN A 64 -1.21 -19.58 -3.93
C ASN A 64 -0.51 -20.67 -3.11
N SER A 65 0.44 -20.29 -2.25
CA SER A 65 1.10 -21.19 -1.31
C SER A 65 0.27 -21.51 -0.05
N GLY A 66 -0.91 -20.89 0.07
CA GLY A 66 -1.81 -21.07 1.21
C GLY A 66 -1.59 -20.06 2.35
N LEU A 67 -0.80 -19.01 2.13
CA LEU A 67 -0.73 -17.89 3.07
C LEU A 67 -2.01 -17.06 2.98
N VAL A 68 -2.51 -16.64 4.13
CA VAL A 68 -3.72 -15.82 4.25
C VAL A 68 -3.29 -14.41 4.67
N PHE A 69 -3.81 -13.42 3.95
CA PHE A 69 -3.70 -12.02 4.36
C PHE A 69 -4.94 -11.65 5.17
N ASP A 70 -4.71 -11.10 6.36
CA ASP A 70 -5.76 -10.53 7.18
C ASP A 70 -5.70 -9.01 7.06
N PHE A 71 -6.87 -8.39 6.86
CA PHE A 71 -6.99 -6.95 6.64
C PHE A 71 -8.00 -6.38 7.63
N ASP A 72 -7.51 -5.59 8.58
CA ASP A 72 -8.35 -4.83 9.49
C ASP A 72 -8.56 -3.42 8.95
N PHE A 73 -9.83 -3.06 8.73
CA PHE A 73 -10.22 -1.73 8.27
C PHE A 73 -10.93 -0.97 9.39
N ASP A 74 -10.33 0.14 9.80
CA ASP A 74 -10.93 1.10 10.72
C ASP A 74 -11.50 2.30 9.96
N PHE A 75 -12.83 2.41 9.91
CA PHE A 75 -13.51 3.53 9.29
C PHE A 75 -13.95 4.55 10.32
N LEU A 76 -13.61 5.82 10.09
CA LEU A 76 -14.14 6.95 10.84
C LEU A 76 -15.00 7.83 9.92
N VAL A 77 -16.30 7.87 10.20
CA VAL A 77 -17.22 8.77 9.49
C VAL A 77 -17.03 10.20 10.01
N VAL A 78 -16.31 11.02 9.24
CA VAL A 78 -16.14 12.44 9.56
C VAL A 78 -17.19 13.28 8.82
N ASN A 79 -17.67 14.34 9.48
CA ASN A 79 -18.47 15.40 8.86
C ASN A 79 -19.91 14.99 8.45
N VAL A 80 -20.66 14.37 9.37
CA VAL A 80 -22.11 14.15 9.21
C VAL A 80 -22.84 15.49 9.26
N ARG A 81 -22.95 16.16 8.11
CA ARG A 81 -23.72 17.41 8.01
C ARG A 81 -25.20 17.07 8.11
N LYS A 82 -25.86 17.47 9.20
CA LYS A 82 -27.33 17.46 9.26
C LYS A 82 -27.86 18.26 8.07
N ARG A 83 -28.50 17.58 7.12
CA ARG A 83 -29.28 18.25 6.08
C ARG A 83 -30.41 18.96 6.81
N ARG A 84 -30.47 20.29 6.71
CA ARG A 84 -31.60 21.05 7.28
C ARG A 84 -32.86 20.52 6.60
N LEU A 85 -33.78 19.99 7.42
CA LEU A 85 -35.15 19.66 7.04
C LEU A 85 -35.83 20.90 6.46
#